data_AF-A0A9E1RRG0-F1
#
_entry.id   AF-A0A9E1RRG0-F1
#
_cell.length_a   1.000
_cell.length_b   1.000
_cell.length_c   1.000
_cell.angle_alpha   90.00
_cell.angle_beta   90.00
_cell.angle_gamma   90.00
#
_symmetry.space_group_name_H-M   'P 1'
#
loop_
_entity.id
_entity.type
_entity.pdbx_description
1 polymer ?
#
loop_
_entity_poly.entity_id
_entity_poly.type
_entity_poly.pdbx_seq_one_letter_code
_entity_poly.pdbx_strand_id
1 'polypeptide(L)' 'MHSPVQVYRPEWNSGFCLDAEGSVASRRSVLEAAVEANAVLLPAHFSAPHAFHVQEKGSGFAVVDAI' A
#
# COMPACT_ATOMS: atom_id res chain seq x y z
N MET A 1 -3.84 -6.00 1.05
CA MET A 1 -2.41 -5.77 0.76
C MET A 1 -1.60 -6.65 1.69
N HIS A 2 -0.76 -7.55 1.18
CA HIS A 2 -0.12 -8.68 1.87
C HIS A 2 1.36 -8.45 2.26
N SER A 3 2.07 -7.56 1.56
CA SER A 3 3.49 -7.31 1.82
C SER A 3 3.84 -5.85 1.54
N PRO A 4 4.83 -5.27 2.24
CA PRO A 4 5.32 -3.90 1.99
C PRO A 4 5.69 -3.63 0.53
N VAL A 5 6.16 -4.64 -0.22
CA VAL A 5 6.49 -4.49 -1.65
C VAL A 5 5.29 -3.99 -2.47
N GLN A 6 4.07 -4.30 -2.03
CA GLN A 6 2.83 -3.91 -2.72
C GLN A 6 2.45 -2.44 -2.53
N VAL A 7 3.14 -1.69 -1.66
CA VAL A 7 3.07 -0.22 -1.66
C VAL A 7 3.81 0.32 -2.89
N TYR A 8 5.03 -0.18 -3.12
CA TYR A 8 5.87 0.23 -4.24
C TYR A 8 5.38 -0.32 -5.59
N ARG A 9 4.79 -1.52 -5.57
CA ARG A 9 4.27 -2.25 -6.72
C ARG A 9 2.79 -2.63 -6.50
N PRO A 10 1.87 -1.66 -6.50
CA PRO A 10 0.45 -1.91 -6.23
C PRO A 10 -0.22 -2.81 -7.27
N GLU A 11 0.40 -3.03 -8.42
CA GLU A 11 -0.04 -3.95 -9.46
C GLU A 11 0.33 -5.42 -9.21
N TRP A 12 1.21 -5.72 -8.25
CA TRP A 12 1.65 -7.09 -7.97
C TRP A 12 0.71 -7.82 -7.04
N ASN A 13 0.03 -8.86 -7.51
CA ASN A 13 -0.81 -9.72 -6.66
C ASN A 13 0.01 -10.74 -5.86
N SER A 14 -0.65 -11.38 -4.91
CA SER A 14 -0.13 -12.55 -4.19
C SER A 14 -1.05 -13.75 -4.42
N GLY A 15 -0.64 -14.94 -3.97
CA GLY A 15 -1.50 -16.13 -4.00
C GLY A 15 -2.79 -16.01 -3.17
N PHE A 16 -2.90 -15.00 -2.32
CA PHE A 16 -4.10 -14.72 -1.51
C PHE A 16 -5.09 -13.76 -2.18
N CYS A 17 -4.77 -13.24 -3.36
CA CYS A 17 -5.67 -12.38 -4.13
C CYS A 17 -6.66 -13.23 -4.92
N LEU A 18 -7.88 -13.40 -4.40
CA LEU A 18 -8.95 -14.17 -5.06
C LEU A 18 -9.47 -13.47 -6.33
N ASP A 19 -9.57 -12.14 -6.29
CA ASP A 19 -9.84 -11.29 -7.45
C ASP A 19 -8.58 -10.45 -7.72
N ALA A 20 -7.88 -10.78 -8.81
CA ALA A 20 -6.61 -10.16 -9.17
C ALA A 20 -6.77 -8.68 -9.51
N GLU A 21 -7.77 -8.31 -10.31
CA GLU A 21 -7.96 -6.93 -10.76
C GLU A 21 -8.56 -6.08 -9.65
N GLY A 22 -9.57 -6.60 -8.95
CA GLY A 22 -10.15 -5.92 -7.79
C GLY A 22 -9.13 -5.70 -6.66
N SER A 23 -8.19 -6.63 -6.46
CA SER A 23 -7.11 -6.46 -5.47
C SER A 23 -6.11 -5.36 -5.85
N VAL A 24 -5.85 -5.16 -7.13
CA VAL A 24 -5.00 -4.05 -7.61
C VAL A 24 -5.74 -2.73 -7.45
N ALA A 25 -6.98 -2.64 -7.93
CA ALA A 25 -7.80 -1.43 -7.83
C ALA A 25 -7.99 -0.99 -6.38
N SER A 26 -8.34 -1.92 -5.49
CA SER A 26 -8.54 -1.64 -4.06
C SER A 26 -7.27 -1.14 -3.39
N ARG A 27 -6.11 -1.73 -3.70
CA ARG A 27 -4.83 -1.27 -3.15
C ARG A 27 -4.48 0.14 -3.60
N ARG A 28 -4.65 0.44 -4.89
CA ARG A 28 -4.42 1.78 -5.42
C ARG A 28 -5.32 2.80 -4.73
N SER A 29 -6.62 2.52 -4.63
CA SER A 29 -7.58 3.41 -3.98
C SER A 29 -7.20 3.70 -2.52
N VAL A 30 -6.77 2.70 -1.75
CA VAL A 30 -6.31 2.89 -0.36
C VAL A 30 -5.04 3.74 -0.30
N LEU A 31 -4.07 3.51 -1.19
CA LEU A 31 -2.82 4.27 -1.22
C LEU A 31 -3.06 5.72 -1.62
N GLU A 32 -3.90 5.97 -2.62
CA GLU A 32 -4.29 7.31 -3.09
C GLU A 32 -5.02 8.08 -1.98
N ALA A 33 -5.99 7.44 -1.31
CA ALA A 33 -6.69 8.04 -0.18
C ALA A 33 -5.75 8.34 1.01
N ALA A 34 -4.75 7.49 1.27
CA ALA A 34 -3.78 7.71 2.33
C ALA A 34 -2.87 8.91 2.03
N VAL A 35 -2.44 9.08 0.77
CA VAL A 35 -1.69 10.26 0.33
C VAL A 35 -2.54 11.52 0.49
N GLU A 36 -3.76 11.52 -0.05
CA GLU A 36 -4.66 12.68 -0.02
C GLU A 36 -4.95 13.16 1.41
N ALA A 37 -5.20 12.22 2.32
CA ALA A 37 -5.51 12.52 3.72
C ALA A 37 -4.27 12.76 4.58
N ASN A 38 -3.05 12.56 4.06
CA ASN A 38 -1.81 12.43 4.83
C ASN A 38 -2.00 11.48 6.03
N ALA A 39 -2.61 10.32 5.77
CA ALA A 39 -2.99 9.35 6.79
C ALA A 39 -1.89 8.31 7.03
N VAL A 40 -1.78 7.83 8.27
CA VAL A 40 -0.98 6.66 8.61
C VAL A 40 -1.69 5.41 8.11
N LEU A 41 -0.97 4.57 7.36
CA LEU A 41 -1.39 3.22 7.04
C LEU A 41 -0.92 2.26 8.13
N LEU A 42 -1.84 1.41 8.59
CA LEU A 42 -1.58 0.34 9.57
C LEU A 42 -1.99 -1.02 8.99
N PRO A 43 -1.16 -1.66 8.15
CA PRO A 43 -1.50 -2.94 7.55
C PRO A 43 -1.40 -4.08 8.57
N ALA A 44 -2.45 -4.90 8.67
CA ALA A 44 -2.61 -5.91 9.72
C ALA A 44 -1.45 -6.92 9.84
N HIS A 45 -0.79 -7.28 8.74
CA HIS A 45 0.22 -8.35 8.69
C HIS A 45 1.54 -7.87 8.05
N PHE A 46 1.81 -6.56 8.06
CA PHE A 46 3.14 -6.08 7.66
C PHE A 46 4.12 -6.31 8.81
N SER A 47 5.35 -6.69 8.49
CA SER A 47 6.47 -6.61 9.43
C SER A 47 6.77 -5.16 9.79
N ALA A 48 7.66 -4.94 10.77
CA ALA A 48 8.10 -3.60 11.16
C ALA A 48 8.46 -2.76 9.91
N PRO A 49 8.06 -1.47 9.85
CA PRO A 49 7.58 -0.64 10.97
C PRO A 49 6.09 -0.78 11.36
N HIS A 50 5.28 -1.61 10.70
CA HIS A 50 3.84 -1.79 10.98
C HIS A 50 2.93 -0.57 10.75
N ALA A 51 3.43 0.66 10.96
CA ALA A 51 2.74 1.92 10.73
C ALA A 51 3.66 2.87 9.96
N PHE A 52 3.10 3.54 8.95
CA PHE A 52 3.87 4.47 8.11
C PHE A 52 2.94 5.38 7.29
N HIS A 53 3.47 6.49 6.81
CA HIS A 53 2.81 7.29 5.80
C HIS A 53 3.21 6.82 4.40
N VAL A 54 2.41 7.21 3.40
CA VAL A 54 2.69 6.98 1.99
C VAL A 54 2.69 8.30 1.25
N GLN A 55 3.61 8.45 0.31
CA GLN A 55 3.66 9.57 -0.63
C GLN A 55 3.73 9.08 -2.07
N GLU A 56 3.30 9.94 -2.99
CA GLU A 56 3.56 9.76 -4.42
C GLU A 56 5.05 9.87 -4.71
N LYS A 57 5.54 8.98 -5.59
CA LYS A 57 6.92 8.99 -6.08
C LYS A 57 6.92 8.64 -7.57
N GLY A 58 7.04 9.67 -8.41
CA GLY A 58 6.91 9.51 -9.86
C GLY A 58 5.50 9.03 -10.21
N SER A 59 5.40 7.89 -10.91
CA SER A 59 4.11 7.27 -11.25
C SER A 59 3.62 6.23 -10.23
N GLY A 60 4.28 6.11 -9.08
CA GLY A 60 3.96 5.13 -8.04
C GLY A 60 3.95 5.72 -6.63
N PHE A 61 4.15 4.86 -5.63
CA PHE A 61 4.11 5.22 -4.22
C PHE A 61 5.38 4.82 -3.49
N ALA A 62 5.66 5.49 -2.38
CA ALA A 62 6.75 5.14 -1.47
C ALA A 62 6.28 5.23 -0.01
N VAL A 63 6.83 4.35 0.83
CA VAL A 63 6.72 4.45 2.29
C VAL A 63 7.60 5.59 2.78
N VAL A 64 7.06 6.43 3.66
CA VAL A 64 7.78 7.50 4.36
C VAL A 64 7.39 7.49 5.83
N ASP A 65 8.19 8.15 6.68
CA ASP A 65 7.90 8.34 8.11
C ASP A 65 7.43 7.04 8.79
N ALA A 66 8.29 6.03 8.73
CA ALA A 66 8.12 4.77 9.44
C ALA A 66 8.10 5.02 10.96
N ILE A 67 7.04 4.55 11.63
CA ILE A 67 6.78 4.81 13.07
C ILE A 67 7.00 3.53 13.88
#